data_AF-A0A938BI07-F1
#
_entry.id   AF-A0A938BI07-F1
#
_cell.length_a   1.000
_cell.length_b   1.000
_cell.length_c   1.000
_cell.angle_alpha   90.00
_cell.angle_beta   90.00
_cell.angle_gamma   90.00
#
_symmetry.space_group_name_H-M   'P 1'
#
loop_
_entity.id
_entity.type
_entity.pdbx_description
1 polymer ?
#
loop_
_entity_poly.entity_id
_entity_poly.type
_entity_poly.pdbx_seq_one_letter_code
_entity_poly.pdbx_strand_id
1 'polypeptide(L)'
;MKFFIPLGSKYGGYWHLGCVYGPYEDDRAVEEEIARRWPNSKSDQFLVFDGQIVNVKPSPKEKPESEKREPGNMENYVKNGDGWKCEECGAEILGAQVAHPVWFRGFTGGGGECTYDTVPYCPNCEKKPNFHGAPVYAD
;
A
#
# COMPACT_ATOMS: atom_id res chain seq x y z
N MET A 1 10.53 -25.69 -3.08
CA MET A 1 10.82 -24.25 -2.96
C MET A 1 10.10 -23.53 -4.09
N LYS A 2 9.28 -22.54 -3.77
CA LYS A 2 8.49 -21.76 -4.72
C LYS A 2 9.02 -20.34 -4.81
N PHE A 3 8.79 -19.71 -5.95
CA PHE A 3 9.10 -18.32 -6.21
C PHE A 3 7.89 -17.65 -6.88
N PHE A 4 7.81 -16.33 -6.84
CA PHE A 4 6.78 -15.61 -7.60
C PHE A 4 7.29 -14.28 -8.19
N ILE A 5 6.63 -13.81 -9.25
CA ILE A 5 6.84 -12.51 -9.90
C ILE A 5 5.48 -11.77 -9.94
N PRO A 6 5.43 -10.47 -9.58
CA PRO A 6 4.25 -9.64 -9.88
C PRO A 6 4.07 -9.49 -11.40
N LEU A 7 2.90 -9.87 -11.90
CA LEU A 7 2.51 -9.67 -13.30
C LEU A 7 1.93 -8.27 -13.47
N GLY A 8 2.82 -7.27 -13.42
CA GLY A 8 2.48 -5.87 -13.66
C GLY A 8 1.58 -5.25 -12.58
N SER A 9 2.18 -4.61 -11.58
CA SER A 9 1.45 -3.70 -10.70
C SER A 9 1.42 -2.30 -11.34
N LYS A 10 0.23 -1.70 -11.39
CA LYS A 10 0.02 -0.37 -11.97
C LYS A 10 0.43 0.71 -10.96
N TYR A 11 1.73 1.03 -10.88
CA TYR A 11 2.20 2.24 -10.20
C TYR A 11 2.62 3.27 -11.25
N GLY A 12 1.83 4.34 -11.41
CA GLY A 12 2.27 5.56 -12.09
C GLY A 12 2.79 5.42 -13.53
N GLY A 13 2.33 4.42 -14.31
CA GLY A 13 2.70 4.28 -15.72
C GLY A 13 4.04 3.61 -16.02
N TYR A 14 4.76 3.11 -15.01
CA TYR A 14 5.99 2.34 -15.20
C TYR A 14 5.74 0.83 -15.04
N TRP A 15 6.15 0.05 -16.06
CA TRP A 15 6.21 -1.40 -15.98
C TRP A 15 7.48 -1.79 -15.22
N HIS A 16 7.34 -2.26 -13.97
CA HIS A 16 8.45 -2.94 -13.32
C HIS A 16 8.72 -4.26 -14.06
N LEU A 17 9.88 -4.36 -14.70
CA LEU A 17 10.45 -5.66 -15.11
C LEU A 17 10.50 -6.55 -13.86
N GLY A 18 9.74 -7.64 -13.87
CA GLY A 18 9.32 -8.36 -12.68
C GLY A 18 10.49 -8.88 -11.83
N CYS A 19 10.49 -8.53 -10.54
CA CYS A 19 11.39 -9.13 -9.55
C CYS A 19 10.86 -10.51 -9.12
N VAL A 20 11.75 -11.51 -9.05
CA VAL A 20 11.44 -12.83 -8.51
C VAL A 20 11.63 -12.83 -7.00
N TYR A 21 10.64 -13.27 -6.24
CA TYR A 21 10.67 -13.39 -4.79
C TYR A 21 10.68 -14.85 -4.34
N GLY A 22 11.43 -15.18 -3.28
CA GLY A 22 11.55 -16.52 -2.70
C GLY A 22 12.96 -16.81 -2.17
N PRO A 23 13.28 -18.06 -1.80
CA PRO A 23 12.40 -19.24 -1.87
C PRO A 23 11.35 -19.29 -0.75
N TYR A 24 10.18 -19.84 -1.06
CA TYR A 24 9.13 -20.19 -0.09
C TYR A 24 8.91 -21.70 -0.02
N GLU A 25 8.43 -22.19 1.12
CA GLU A 25 8.28 -23.64 1.36
C GLU A 25 7.07 -24.24 0.61
N ASP A 26 5.93 -23.55 0.66
CA ASP A 26 4.65 -24.00 0.12
C ASP A 26 3.84 -22.85 -0.52
N ASP A 27 2.67 -23.15 -1.10
CA ASP A 27 1.76 -22.16 -1.70
C ASP A 27 1.21 -21.16 -0.70
N ARG A 28 0.95 -21.62 0.53
CA ARG A 28 0.43 -20.78 1.60
C ARG A 28 1.45 -19.69 1.94
N ALA A 29 2.73 -20.02 2.04
CA ALA A 29 3.80 -19.06 2.31
C ALA A 29 3.94 -18.02 1.19
N VAL A 30 3.73 -18.42 -0.07
CA VAL A 30 3.69 -17.49 -1.21
C VAL A 30 2.50 -16.53 -1.09
N GLU A 31 1.31 -17.06 -0.85
CA GLU A 31 0.08 -16.27 -0.71
C GLU A 31 0.15 -15.29 0.47
N GLU A 32 0.70 -15.73 1.62
CA GLU A 32 0.90 -14.91 2.81
C GLU A 32 1.87 -13.75 2.53
N GLU A 33 2.97 -13.99 1.83
CA GLU A 33 3.91 -12.93 1.48
C GLU A 33 3.32 -11.93 0.48
N ILE A 34 2.58 -12.42 -0.52
CA ILE A 34 1.88 -11.56 -1.48
C ILE A 34 0.86 -10.67 -0.74
N ALA A 35 0.06 -11.24 0.15
CA ALA A 35 -0.90 -10.50 0.98
C ALA A 35 -0.21 -9.49 1.91
N ARG A 36 0.95 -9.83 2.45
CA ARG A 36 1.71 -8.94 3.33
C ARG A 36 2.28 -7.73 2.57
N ARG A 37 2.86 -7.95 1.40
CA ARG A 37 3.52 -6.87 0.62
C ARG A 37 2.56 -6.01 -0.18
N TRP A 38 1.47 -6.59 -0.70
CA TRP A 38 0.53 -5.88 -1.56
C TRP A 38 -0.93 -6.00 -1.10
N PRO A 39 -1.25 -5.70 0.18
CA PRO A 39 -2.58 -5.95 0.74
C PRO A 39 -3.71 -5.15 0.05
N ASN A 40 -3.37 -4.07 -0.67
CA ASN A 40 -4.35 -3.24 -1.39
C ASN A 40 -4.47 -3.57 -2.89
N SER A 41 -3.70 -4.53 -3.40
CA SER A 41 -3.62 -4.89 -4.82
C SER A 41 -4.45 -6.14 -5.15
N LYS A 42 -5.67 -6.25 -4.64
CA LYS A 42 -6.51 -7.45 -4.79
C LYS A 42 -6.80 -7.83 -6.25
N SER A 43 -6.81 -6.83 -7.13
CA SER A 43 -6.95 -7.01 -8.59
C SER A 43 -5.67 -7.45 -9.29
N ASP A 44 -4.51 -7.29 -8.67
CA ASP A 44 -3.22 -7.56 -9.31
C ASP A 44 -2.97 -9.07 -9.35
N GLN A 45 -2.28 -9.50 -10.40
CA GLN A 45 -1.94 -10.89 -10.66
C GLN A 45 -0.46 -11.15 -10.40
N PHE A 46 -0.14 -12.34 -9.91
CA PHE A 46 1.21 -12.79 -9.62
C PHE A 46 1.42 -14.16 -10.24
N LEU A 47 2.55 -14.35 -10.93
CA LEU A 47 2.96 -15.64 -11.48
C LEU A 47 3.82 -16.37 -10.46
N VAL A 48 3.37 -17.54 -10.03
CA VAL A 48 4.13 -18.46 -9.20
C VAL A 48 4.91 -19.42 -10.12
N PHE A 49 6.13 -19.80 -9.72
CA PHE A 49 7.09 -20.61 -10.50
C PHE A 49 6.72 -22.10 -10.59
N ASP A 50 5.46 -22.33 -10.94
CA ASP A 50 4.84 -23.58 -11.38
C ASP A 50 3.76 -23.31 -12.47
N GLY A 51 3.65 -22.06 -12.95
CA GLY A 51 2.68 -21.63 -13.95
C GLY A 51 1.35 -21.17 -13.35
N GLN A 52 1.19 -21.18 -12.03
CA GLN A 52 -0.04 -20.74 -11.38
C GLN A 52 -0.11 -19.21 -11.32
N ILE A 53 -1.25 -18.66 -11.73
CA ILE A 53 -1.58 -17.24 -11.54
C ILE A 53 -2.38 -17.11 -10.25
N VAL A 54 -1.91 -16.27 -9.33
CA VAL A 54 -2.57 -16.00 -8.05
C VAL A 54 -2.89 -14.51 -7.89
N ASN A 55 -4.00 -14.22 -7.23
CA ASN A 55 -4.39 -12.88 -6.80
C ASN A 55 -4.07 -12.68 -5.32
N VAL A 56 -4.00 -11.43 -4.88
CA VAL A 56 -3.84 -11.13 -3.45
C VAL A 56 -5.12 -11.51 -2.70
N LYS A 57 -5.00 -12.39 -1.70
CA LYS A 57 -6.09 -12.72 -0.79
C LYS A 57 -6.20 -11.67 0.32
N PRO A 58 -7.41 -11.17 0.64
CA PRO A 58 -7.62 -10.32 1.80
C PRO A 58 -7.15 -10.99 3.09
N SER A 59 -6.65 -10.20 4.03
CA SER A 59 -6.35 -10.72 5.36
C SER A 59 -7.65 -11.17 6.04
N PRO A 60 -7.66 -12.28 6.80
CA PRO A 60 -8.82 -12.65 7.62
C PRO A 60 -9.25 -11.57 8.62
N LYS A 61 -8.34 -10.65 8.94
CA LYS A 61 -8.56 -9.50 9.84
C LYS A 61 -8.84 -8.20 9.09
N GLU A 62 -8.88 -8.22 7.76
CA GLU A 62 -9.20 -7.04 6.97
C GLU A 62 -10.69 -6.70 7.14
N LYS A 63 -10.96 -5.48 7.59
CA LYS A 63 -12.32 -4.96 7.68
C LYS A 63 -12.87 -4.64 6.28
N PRO A 64 -14.18 -4.75 6.05
CA PRO A 64 -14.82 -4.20 4.86
C PRO A 64 -14.46 -2.74 4.66
N GLU A 65 -14.31 -2.28 3.40
CA GLU A 65 -13.87 -0.91 3.11
C GLU A 65 -14.80 0.17 3.72
N SER A 66 -16.08 -0.13 3.88
CA SER A 66 -17.06 0.73 4.55
C SER A 66 -16.86 0.86 6.06
N GLU A 67 -16.18 -0.10 6.69
CA GLU A 67 -15.91 -0.15 8.14
C GLU A 67 -14.49 0.29 8.49
N LYS A 68 -13.63 0.48 7.48
CA LYS A 68 -12.30 1.03 7.68
C LYS A 68 -12.38 2.50 8.10
N ARG A 69 -11.58 2.87 9.10
CA ARG A 69 -11.49 4.24 9.60
C ARG A 69 -10.52 5.08 8.75
N GLU A 70 -10.46 6.38 9.03
CA GLU A 70 -9.49 7.27 8.38
C GLU A 70 -8.04 6.95 8.83
N PRO A 71 -7.05 7.13 7.95
CA PRO A 71 -5.65 6.81 8.23
C PRO A 71 -5.00 7.78 9.24
N GLY A 72 -3.83 7.42 9.75
CA GLY A 72 -3.02 8.29 10.62
C GLY A 72 -3.34 8.22 12.11
N ASN A 73 -4.00 7.15 12.59
CA ASN A 73 -4.20 6.94 14.02
C ASN A 73 -2.91 6.42 14.69
N MET A 74 -2.00 7.36 14.99
CA MET A 74 -0.68 7.07 15.55
C MET A 74 -0.73 6.38 16.92
N GLU A 75 -1.81 6.55 17.69
CA GLU A 75 -1.98 5.89 19.00
C GLU A 75 -2.10 4.37 18.87
N ASN A 76 -2.64 3.90 17.74
CA ASN A 76 -2.83 2.47 17.47
C ASN A 76 -1.64 1.84 16.72
N TYR A 77 -0.52 2.57 16.58
CA TYR A 77 0.68 2.07 15.93
C TYR A 77 1.75 1.76 16.97
N VAL A 78 2.17 0.50 17.03
CA VAL A 78 3.19 0.03 17.97
C VAL A 78 4.48 -0.27 17.21
N LYS A 79 5.60 0.24 17.72
CA LYS A 79 6.91 0.00 17.13
C LYS A 79 7.27 -1.49 17.23
N ASN A 80 7.73 -2.08 16.13
CA ASN A 80 8.12 -3.49 16.05
C ASN A 80 9.37 -3.64 15.17
N GLY A 81 10.54 -3.68 15.80
CA GLY A 81 11.83 -3.68 15.11
C GLY A 81 12.04 -2.37 14.33
N ASP A 82 12.35 -2.51 13.03
CA ASP A 82 12.55 -1.39 12.11
C ASP A 82 11.23 -0.81 11.56
N GLY A 83 10.11 -1.44 11.85
CA GLY A 83 8.79 -1.07 11.35
C GLY A 83 7.77 -0.78 12.45
N TRP A 84 6.53 -0.58 12.02
CA TRP A 84 5.37 -0.36 12.89
C TRP A 84 4.30 -1.40 12.60
N LYS A 85 3.54 -1.78 13.63
CA LYS A 85 2.39 -2.67 13.53
C LYS A 85 1.15 -2.03 14.10
N CYS A 86 0.00 -2.37 13.52
CA CYS A 86 -1.30 -2.06 14.06
C CYS A 86 -1.52 -2.85 15.35
N GLU A 87 -1.83 -2.18 16.46
CA GLU A 87 -2.14 -2.82 17.74
C GLU A 87 -3.36 -3.75 17.63
N GLU A 88 -4.40 -3.27 16.94
CA GLU A 88 -5.68 -3.98 16.81
C GLU A 88 -5.61 -5.30 16.03
N CYS A 89 -4.93 -5.30 14.88
CA CYS A 89 -4.93 -6.47 13.98
C CYS A 89 -3.56 -7.14 13.80
N GLY A 90 -2.47 -6.46 14.22
CA GLY A 90 -1.09 -6.94 14.09
C GLY A 90 -0.46 -6.76 12.70
N ALA A 91 -1.17 -6.16 11.74
CA ALA A 91 -0.65 -5.92 10.41
C ALA A 91 0.47 -4.87 10.41
N GLU A 92 1.39 -4.97 9.45
CA GLU A 92 2.43 -3.98 9.23
C GLU A 92 1.81 -2.65 8.76
N ILE A 93 2.26 -1.54 9.32
CA ILE A 93 1.83 -0.20 8.91
C ILE A 93 2.55 0.17 7.63
N LEU A 94 1.77 0.58 6.63
CA LEU A 94 2.27 0.99 5.32
C LEU A 94 2.26 2.50 5.19
N GLY A 95 3.11 3.03 4.30
CA GLY A 95 3.06 4.44 3.88
C GLY A 95 2.37 4.58 2.53
N ALA A 96 1.45 5.55 2.41
CA ALA A 96 0.93 5.99 1.13
C ALA A 96 1.40 7.41 0.84
N GLN A 97 1.85 7.65 -0.39
CA GLN A 97 2.23 8.98 -0.84
C GLN A 97 0.98 9.79 -1.18
N VAL A 98 0.93 11.02 -0.67
CA VAL A 98 -0.15 12.00 -0.92
C VAL A 98 0.48 13.23 -1.57
N ALA A 99 -0.03 13.63 -2.72
CA ALA A 99 0.41 14.81 -3.45
C ALA A 99 -0.47 16.01 -3.09
N HIS A 100 0.16 17.05 -2.56
CA HIS A 100 -0.45 18.31 -2.16
C HIS A 100 -0.11 19.41 -3.16
N PRO A 101 -1.07 19.90 -3.96
CA PRO A 101 -0.79 20.95 -4.92
C PRO A 101 -0.40 22.25 -4.20
N VAL A 102 0.64 22.94 -4.70
CA VAL A 102 1.10 24.21 -4.13
C VAL A 102 0.31 25.36 -4.75
N TRP A 103 -0.40 26.13 -3.93
CA TRP A 103 -1.24 27.25 -4.35
C TRP A 103 -0.60 28.59 -3.95
N PHE A 104 -0.58 29.54 -4.88
CA PHE A 104 -0.24 30.92 -4.60
C PHE A 104 -1.50 31.69 -4.19
N ARG A 105 -1.45 32.39 -3.06
CA ARG A 105 -2.60 33.17 -2.59
C ARG A 105 -2.99 34.23 -3.62
N GLY A 106 -4.27 34.28 -3.96
CA GLY A 106 -4.81 35.25 -4.92
C GLY A 106 -4.68 34.87 -6.40
N PHE A 107 -4.14 33.68 -6.72
CA PHE A 107 -4.08 33.16 -8.09
C PHE A 107 -5.07 32.00 -8.28
N THR A 108 -5.82 32.00 -9.38
CA THR A 108 -6.80 30.95 -9.72
C THR A 108 -6.21 29.81 -10.56
N GLY A 109 -4.90 29.86 -10.85
CA GLY A 109 -4.16 28.82 -11.57
C GLY A 109 -2.92 28.38 -10.80
N GLY A 110 -2.75 27.08 -10.62
CA GLY A 110 -1.56 26.50 -9.99
C GLY A 110 -0.40 26.35 -10.98
N GLY A 111 0.84 26.49 -10.51
CA GLY A 111 2.06 26.34 -11.33
C GLY A 111 2.38 24.89 -11.74
N GLY A 112 1.52 23.93 -11.40
CA GLY A 112 1.74 22.50 -11.61
C GLY A 112 2.65 21.84 -10.56
N GLU A 113 3.07 22.59 -9.54
CA GLU A 113 3.92 22.10 -8.46
C GLU A 113 3.11 21.35 -7.40
N CYS A 114 3.67 20.25 -6.92
CA CYS A 114 3.14 19.44 -5.82
C CYS A 114 4.23 19.21 -4.78
N THR A 115 3.84 19.26 -3.52
CA THR A 115 4.60 18.67 -2.40
C THR A 115 4.07 17.27 -2.12
N TYR A 116 4.89 16.43 -1.51
CA TYR A 116 4.54 15.03 -1.29
C TYR A 116 4.77 14.65 0.18
N ASP A 117 3.72 14.13 0.80
CA ASP A 117 3.77 13.60 2.16
C ASP A 117 3.57 12.09 2.15
N THR A 118 4.17 11.40 3.11
CA THR A 118 3.93 9.97 3.34
C THR A 118 3.02 9.80 4.54
N VAL A 119 1.79 9.36 4.30
CA VAL A 119 0.78 9.15 5.33
C VAL A 119 0.76 7.67 5.73
N PRO A 120 1.04 7.34 7.01
CA PRO A 120 0.97 5.97 7.50
C PRO A 120 -0.48 5.49 7.63
N TYR A 121 -0.72 4.21 7.36
CA TYR A 121 -2.02 3.56 7.55
C TYR A 121 -1.89 2.04 7.73
N CYS A 122 -2.84 1.46 8.46
CA CYS A 122 -3.03 0.02 8.55
C CYS A 122 -3.91 -0.48 7.39
N PRO A 123 -3.43 -1.38 6.51
CA PRO A 123 -4.21 -1.83 5.34
C PRO A 123 -5.48 -2.60 5.69
N ASN A 124 -5.53 -3.19 6.89
CA ASN A 124 -6.66 -3.98 7.37
C ASN A 124 -7.74 -3.13 8.05
N CYS A 125 -7.35 -2.07 8.77
CA CYS A 125 -8.24 -1.32 9.66
C CYS A 125 -8.57 0.08 9.13
N GLU A 126 -7.74 0.62 8.23
CA GLU A 126 -7.79 2.00 7.77
C GLU A 126 -7.83 2.07 6.25
N LYS A 127 -8.54 3.09 5.75
CA LYS A 127 -8.60 3.35 4.31
C LYS A 127 -7.22 3.78 3.83
N LYS A 128 -6.82 3.30 2.66
CA LYS A 128 -5.59 3.78 2.00
C LYS A 128 -5.75 5.28 1.71
N PRO A 129 -4.80 6.13 2.15
CA PRO A 129 -4.80 7.54 1.80
C PRO A 129 -4.92 7.74 0.29
N ASN A 130 -5.78 8.68 -0.12
CA ASN A 130 -5.90 9.06 -1.52
C ASN A 130 -4.61 9.77 -1.96
N PHE A 131 -4.15 9.50 -3.19
CA PHE A 131 -3.01 10.20 -3.76
C PHE A 131 -3.26 11.71 -3.90
N HIS A 132 -4.51 12.13 -4.03
CA HIS A 132 -4.88 13.54 -4.18
C HIS A 132 -5.13 14.19 -2.81
N GLY A 133 -4.15 14.95 -2.32
CA GLY A 133 -4.21 15.70 -1.07
C GLY A 133 -4.81 17.10 -1.21
N ALA A 134 -5.06 17.75 -0.06
CA ALA A 134 -5.47 19.15 0.00
C ALA A 134 -4.32 20.08 -0.42
N PRO A 135 -4.61 21.28 -0.95
CA PRO A 135 -3.58 22.23 -1.34
C PRO A 135 -2.80 22.77 -0.13
N VAL A 136 -1.53 23.07 -0.35
CA VAL A 136 -0.66 23.83 0.57
C VAL A 136 -0.39 25.20 -0.02
N TYR A 137 -0.30 26.24 0.81
CA TYR A 137 -0.04 27.59 0.34
C TYR A 137 1.45 27.92 0.45
N ALA A 138 2.03 28.42 -0.63
CA ALA A 138 3.34 29.05 -0.57
C ALA A 138 3.21 30.43 0.12
N ASP A 139 4.14 30.72 1.02
CA ASP A 139 4.28 32.04 1.65
C ASP A 139 4.87 33.08 0.68
#